data_AF-A0A6N4QP77-F1
#
_entry.id   AF-A0A6N4QP77-F1
#
_cell.length_a   1.000
_cell.length_b   1.000
_cell.length_c   1.000
_cell.angle_alpha   90.00
_cell.angle_beta   90.00
_cell.angle_gamma   90.00
#
_symmetry.space_group_name_H-M   'P 1'
#
loop_
_entity.id
_entity.type
_entity.pdbx_description
1 polymer ?
#
loop_
_entity_poly.entity_id
_entity_poly.type
_entity_poly.pdbx_seq_one_letter_code
_entity_poly.pdbx_strand_id
1 'polypeptide(L)'
;MNSKNPKKWEQLLNDSDFELRLVRTTKRRIQTEKTKRRVYAGVVASALVFSLLFVNEFVIEPRELTTNVHYLVDELNSELIVSLSMD
;
A
#
# COMPACT_ATOMS: atom_id res chain seq x y z
N MET A 1 6.30 9.45 45.28
CA MET A 1 5.01 9.17 45.93
C MET A 1 3.94 9.03 44.86
N ASN A 2 3.39 7.83 44.65
CA ASN A 2 2.36 7.54 43.65
C ASN A 2 1.02 7.39 44.38
N SER A 3 0.30 8.49 44.58
CA SER A 3 -1.03 8.46 45.20
C SER A 3 -2.06 8.05 44.15
N LYS A 4 -2.26 6.74 43.97
CA LYS A 4 -3.40 6.17 43.24
C LYS A 4 -4.68 6.27 44.08
N ASN A 5 -5.04 7.48 44.49
CA ASN A 5 -6.37 7.73 45.06
C ASN A 5 -7.26 8.26 43.94
N PRO A 6 -8.36 7.56 43.59
CA PRO A 6 -9.29 8.06 42.59
C PRO A 6 -9.88 9.38 43.11
N LYS A 7 -9.52 10.50 42.46
CA LYS A 7 -10.10 11.80 42.78
C LYS A 7 -11.61 11.74 42.58
N LYS A 8 -12.36 12.23 43.56
CA LYS A 8 -13.82 12.30 43.53
C LYS A 8 -14.24 13.16 42.32
N TRP A 9 -15.26 12.74 41.57
CA TRP A 9 -15.69 13.42 40.33
C TRP A 9 -15.98 14.91 40.50
N GLU A 10 -16.44 15.31 41.68
CA GLU A 10 -16.66 16.71 42.08
C GLU A 10 -15.38 17.55 42.04
N GLN A 11 -14.23 16.98 42.44
CA GLN A 11 -12.93 17.65 42.37
C GLN A 11 -12.38 17.73 40.95
N LEU A 12 -12.83 16.88 40.02
CA LEU A 12 -12.42 16.91 38.62
C LEU A 12 -13.18 18.00 37.83
N LEU A 13 -14.42 18.30 38.21
CA LEU A 13 -15.20 19.40 37.64
C LEU A 13 -14.71 20.78 38.08
N ASN A 14 -14.14 20.87 39.28
CA ASN A 14 -13.57 22.11 39.81
C ASN A 14 -12.12 22.37 39.31
N ASP A 15 -11.55 21.43 38.57
CA ASP A 15 -10.18 21.50 38.07
C ASP A 15 -10.21 22.05 36.63
N SER A 16 -9.84 23.32 36.46
CA SER A 16 -9.84 24.03 35.16
C SER A 16 -9.02 23.35 34.07
N ASP A 17 -8.07 22.48 34.46
CA ASP A 17 -7.21 21.74 33.55
C ASP A 17 -7.75 20.36 33.17
N PHE A 18 -8.95 19.99 33.62
CA PHE A 18 -9.57 18.72 33.27
C PHE A 18 -9.84 18.59 31.77
N GLU A 19 -10.51 19.58 31.17
CA GLU A 19 -10.80 19.60 29.73
C GLU A 19 -9.50 19.60 28.91
N LEU A 20 -8.52 20.39 29.32
CA LEU A 20 -7.22 20.49 28.68
C LEU A 20 -6.49 19.12 28.65
N ARG A 21 -6.56 18.37 29.76
CA ARG A 21 -6.01 16.99 29.83
C ARG A 21 -6.77 16.02 28.94
N LEU A 22 -8.09 16.13 28.88
CA LEU A 22 -8.94 15.31 28.02
C LEU A 22 -8.61 15.55 26.55
N VAL A 23 -8.54 16.82 26.12
CA VAL A 23 -8.17 17.21 24.76
C VAL A 23 -6.76 16.74 24.41
N ARG A 24 -5.78 16.91 25.30
CA ARG A 24 -4.40 16.44 25.07
C ARG A 24 -4.34 14.92 24.92
N THR A 25 -5.07 14.18 25.77
CA THR A 25 -5.09 12.71 25.72
C THR A 25 -5.74 12.21 24.44
N THR A 26 -6.87 12.79 24.06
CA THR A 26 -7.59 12.44 22.84
C THR A 26 -6.77 12.78 21.59
N LYS A 27 -6.16 13.97 21.55
CA LYS A 27 -5.29 14.39 20.43
C LYS A 27 -4.09 13.46 20.26
N ARG A 28 -3.45 13.05 21.37
CA ARG A 28 -2.35 12.07 21.35
C ARG A 28 -2.81 10.73 20.81
N ARG A 29 -3.95 10.20 21.29
CA ARG A 29 -4.52 8.92 20.82
C ARG A 29 -4.80 8.95 19.30
N ILE A 30 -5.43 10.02 18.82
CA ILE A 30 -5.73 10.20 17.39
C ILE A 30 -4.44 10.27 16.57
N GLN A 31 -3.42 11.01 17.04
CA GLN A 31 -2.13 11.08 16.35
C GLN A 31 -1.45 9.71 16.28
N THR A 32 -1.41 8.96 17.39
CA THR A 32 -0.82 7.62 17.39
C THR A 32 -1.55 6.67 16.44
N GLU A 33 -2.88 6.70 16.40
CA GLU A 33 -3.66 5.87 15.48
C GLU A 33 -3.46 6.27 14.01
N LYS A 34 -3.37 7.57 13.72
CA LYS A 34 -3.03 8.05 12.37
C LYS A 34 -1.64 7.61 11.92
N THR A 35 -0.64 7.68 12.80
CA THR A 35 0.72 7.23 12.50
C THR A 35 0.77 5.73 12.24
N LYS A 36 0.13 4.92 13.09
CA LYS A 36 0.03 3.47 12.87
C LYS A 36 -0.58 3.15 11.51
N ARG A 37 -1.73 3.77 11.16
CA ARG A 37 -2.38 3.55 9.85
C ARG A 37 -1.48 3.91 8.68
N ARG A 38 -0.71 5.00 8.76
CA ARG A 38 0.27 5.36 7.71
C ARG A 38 1.39 4.34 7.57
N VAL A 39 1.90 3.82 8.70
CA VAL A 39 2.93 2.77 8.69
C VAL A 39 2.38 1.49 8.05
N TYR A 40 1.19 1.04 8.46
CA TYR A 40 0.55 -0.14 7.85
C TYR A 40 0.30 0.06 6.34
N ALA A 41 -0.24 1.20 5.93
CA ALA A 41 -0.45 1.51 4.52
C ALA A 41 0.87 1.51 3.73
N GLY A 42 1.95 2.07 4.31
CA GLY A 42 3.27 2.06 3.69
C GLY A 42 3.87 0.66 3.55
N VAL A 43 3.71 -0.19 4.57
CA VAL A 43 4.15 -1.59 4.51
C VAL A 43 3.37 -2.37 3.44
N VAL A 44 2.05 -2.21 3.38
CA VAL A 44 1.24 -2.87 2.34
C VAL A 44 1.60 -2.37 0.95
N ALA A 45 1.76 -1.06 0.76
CA ALA A 45 2.13 -0.49 -0.54
C ALA A 45 3.52 -0.95 -0.99
N SER A 46 4.51 -0.95 -0.09
CA SER A 46 5.86 -1.44 -0.40
C SER A 46 5.88 -2.93 -0.72
N ALA A 47 5.14 -3.75 0.02
CA ALA A 47 4.99 -5.17 -0.29
C ALA A 47 4.33 -5.41 -1.67
N LEU A 48 3.31 -4.62 -2.03
CA LEU A 48 2.68 -4.70 -3.35
C LEU A 48 3.64 -4.32 -4.48
N VAL A 49 4.39 -3.22 -4.34
CA VAL A 49 5.39 -2.80 -5.33
C VAL A 49 6.49 -3.85 -5.47
N PHE A 50 6.99 -4.38 -4.36
CA PHE A 50 7.97 -5.46 -4.37
C PHE A 50 7.41 -6.70 -5.09
N SER A 51 6.19 -7.12 -4.77
CA SER A 51 5.55 -8.24 -5.45
C SER A 51 5.40 -7.98 -6.96
N LEU A 52 5.00 -6.78 -7.38
CA LEU A 52 4.82 -6.46 -8.79
C LEU A 52 6.16 -6.51 -9.56
N LEU A 53 7.23 -5.95 -8.99
CA LEU A 53 8.54 -5.96 -9.66
C LEU A 53 9.10 -7.37 -9.77
N PHE A 54 9.09 -8.13 -8.66
CA PHE A 54 9.71 -9.44 -8.62
C PHE A 54 8.87 -10.52 -9.28
N VAL A 55 7.54 -10.53 -9.12
CA VAL A 55 6.67 -11.53 -9.76
C VAL A 55 6.63 -11.31 -11.27
N ASN A 56 6.68 -10.08 -11.76
CA ASN A 56 6.67 -9.82 -13.21
C ASN A 56 7.98 -10.28 -13.88
N GLU A 57 9.13 -10.07 -13.24
CA GLU A 57 10.41 -10.61 -13.72
C GLU A 57 10.53 -12.14 -13.56
N PHE A 58 9.93 -12.74 -12.53
CA PHE A 58 10.04 -14.19 -12.28
C PHE A 58 9.01 -15.05 -13.01
N VAL A 59 7.81 -14.54 -13.29
CA VAL A 59 6.70 -15.33 -13.85
C VAL A 59 6.59 -15.15 -15.37
N ILE A 60 7.03 -14.02 -15.91
CA ILE A 60 7.12 -13.82 -17.36
C ILE A 60 8.60 -13.90 -17.74
N GLU A 61 9.09 -15.11 -17.96
CA GLU A 61 10.40 -15.28 -18.58
C GLU A 61 10.34 -14.64 -19.98
N PRO A 62 11.07 -13.53 -20.26
CA PRO A 62 10.89 -12.75 -21.48
C PRO A 62 11.14 -13.55 -22.76
N ARG A 63 11.85 -14.68 -22.64
CA ARG A 63 12.18 -15.60 -23.72
C ARG A 63 10.93 -16.31 -24.27
N GLU A 64 9.98 -16.69 -23.42
CA GLU A 64 8.78 -17.40 -23.90
C GLU A 64 7.84 -16.47 -24.67
N LEU A 65 7.65 -15.23 -24.18
CA LEU A 65 6.80 -14.25 -24.84
C LEU A 65 7.40 -13.76 -26.16
N THR A 66 8.71 -13.50 -26.21
CA THR A 66 9.40 -13.05 -27.44
C THR A 66 9.40 -14.13 -28.52
N THR A 67 9.58 -15.40 -28.15
CA THR A 67 9.56 -16.50 -29.11
C THR A 67 8.17 -16.66 -29.74
N ASN A 68 7.10 -16.64 -28.94
CA ASN A 68 5.73 -16.76 -29.45
C ASN A 68 5.32 -15.55 -30.30
N VAL A 69 5.74 -14.34 -29.94
CA VAL A 69 5.50 -13.14 -30.75
C VAL A 69 6.26 -13.20 -32.07
N HIS A 70 7.49 -13.72 -32.08
CA HIS A 70 8.26 -13.90 -33.31
C HIS A 70 7.57 -14.88 -34.27
N TYR A 71 7.06 -16.01 -33.78
CA TYR A 71 6.28 -16.96 -34.58
C TYR A 71 5.04 -16.32 -35.19
N LEU A 72 4.28 -15.55 -34.40
CA LEU A 72 3.07 -14.87 -34.89
C LEU A 72 3.40 -13.79 -35.93
N VAL A 73 4.50 -13.06 -35.75
CA VAL A 73 4.96 -12.03 -36.70
C VAL A 73 5.43 -12.68 -38.00
N ASP A 74 6.15 -13.79 -37.94
CA ASP A 74 6.60 -14.52 -39.14
C ASP A 74 5.42 -15.12 -39.92
N GLU A 75 4.42 -15.69 -39.24
CA GLU A 75 3.21 -16.23 -39.86
C GLU A 75 2.41 -15.10 -40.58
N LEU A 76 2.19 -13.98 -39.88
CA LEU A 76 1.48 -12.82 -40.43
C LEU A 76 2.24 -12.17 -41.60
N ASN A 77 3.57 -12.09 -41.52
CA ASN A 77 4.39 -11.61 -42.63
C ASN A 77 4.39 -12.58 -43.81
N SER A 78 4.35 -13.89 -43.57
CA SER A 78 4.24 -14.89 -44.63
C SER A 78 2.89 -14.79 -45.36
N GLU A 79 1.79 -14.62 -44.63
CA GLU A 79 0.48 -14.36 -45.26
C GLU A 79 0.47 -13.03 -46.04
N LEU A 80 1.10 -11.97 -45.51
CA LEU A 80 1.26 -10.69 -46.19
C LEU A 80 2.07 -10.81 -47.49
N ILE A 81 3.18 -11.56 -47.47
CA ILE A 81 4.03 -11.78 -48.66
C ILE A 81 3.31 -12.62 -49.72
N VAL A 82 2.54 -13.63 -49.30
CA VAL A 82 1.74 -14.45 -50.23
C VAL A 82 0.62 -13.60 -50.86
N SER A 83 -0.02 -12.71 -50.10
CA SER A 83 -1.04 -11.80 -50.63
C SER A 83 -0.47 -10.72 -51.56
N LEU A 84 0.75 -10.24 -51.33
CA LEU A 84 1.45 -9.27 -52.18
C LEU A 84 2.00 -9.90 -53.47
N SER A 85 2.21 -11.21 -53.49
CA SER A 85 2.69 -11.97 -54.66
C SER A 85 1.56 -12.41 -55.60
N MET A 86 0.29 -12.28 -55.19
CA MET A 86 -0.88 -12.68 -55.99
C MET A 86 -1.57 -11.52 -56.72
N ASP A 87 -1.09 -10.28 -56.53
CA ASP A 87 -1.34 -9.12 -57.40
C ASP A 87 -0.21 -8.94 -58.42
#